data_AF-A0AAQ3NB24-F1
#
_entry.id   AF-A0AAQ3NB24-F1
#
_cell.length_a   1.000
_cell.length_b   1.000
_cell.length_c   1.000
_cell.angle_alpha   90.00
_cell.angle_beta   90.00
_cell.angle_gamma   90.00
#
_symmetry.space_group_name_H-M   'P 1'
#
loop_
_entity.id
_entity.type
_entity.pdbx_description
1 polymer ?
#
loop_
_entity_poly.entity_id
_entity_poly.type
_entity_poly.pdbx_seq_one_letter_code
_entity_poly.pdbx_strand_id
1 'polypeptide(L)'
;MDLAMLLFIYSDKLPDIYEVMDSMNVCSYAVMVQHLLAAADLYNLDRLKLLCESKLCEEINTDNVATTLALAEQHHCPQLKAICLKFIANPANLGGMYHFRI
;
A
#
# COMPACT_ATOMS: atom_id res chain seq x y z
N MET A 1 -7.99 -14.55 -10.79
CA MET A 1 -8.91 -13.50 -10.32
C MET A 1 -8.99 -13.63 -8.81
N ASP A 2 -8.33 -12.73 -8.08
CA ASP A 2 -8.28 -12.75 -6.61
C ASP A 2 -9.66 -12.47 -5.99
N LEU A 3 -9.94 -13.08 -4.83
CA LEU A 3 -11.21 -12.93 -4.12
C LEU A 3 -11.54 -11.45 -3.82
N ALA A 4 -10.52 -10.64 -3.56
CA ALA A 4 -10.64 -9.20 -3.35
C ALA A 4 -11.14 -8.45 -4.61
N MET A 5 -10.77 -8.89 -5.81
CA MET A 5 -11.30 -8.32 -7.05
C MET A 5 -12.77 -8.68 -7.26
N LEU A 6 -13.15 -9.92 -6.99
CA LEU A 6 -14.55 -10.35 -7.09
C LEU A 6 -15.44 -9.53 -6.15
N LEU A 7 -14.98 -9.26 -4.93
CA LEU A 7 -15.69 -8.41 -3.97
C LEU A 7 -15.80 -6.96 -4.45
N PHE A 8 -14.74 -6.39 -5.01
CA PHE A 8 -14.78 -5.02 -5.53
C PHE A 8 -15.70 -4.90 -6.75
N ILE A 9 -15.61 -5.80 -7.73
CA ILE A 9 -16.46 -5.80 -8.93
C ILE A 9 -17.94 -5.95 -8.55
N TYR A 10 -18.23 -6.74 -7.51
CA TYR A 10 -19.61 -6.98 -7.08
C TYR A 10 -20.15 -5.87 -6.15
N SER A 11 -19.31 -5.24 -5.33
CA SER A 11 -19.75 -4.31 -4.28
C SER A 11 -19.38 -2.84 -4.52
N ASP A 12 -18.57 -2.51 -5.52
CA ASP A 12 -17.94 -1.18 -5.77
C ASP A 12 -17.28 -0.57 -4.51
N LYS A 13 -16.97 -1.43 -3.53
CA LYS A 13 -16.41 -1.08 -2.23
C LYS A 13 -15.20 -1.96 -1.99
N LEU A 14 -14.12 -1.34 -1.52
CA LEU A 14 -13.09 -2.09 -0.82
C LEU A 14 -13.78 -2.89 0.29
N PRO A 15 -13.46 -4.17 0.48
CA PRO A 15 -13.94 -4.87 1.66
C PRO A 15 -13.49 -4.06 2.88
N ASP A 16 -14.43 -3.56 3.68
CA ASP A 16 -14.15 -2.96 4.99
C ASP A 16 -13.71 -4.11 5.90
N ILE A 17 -12.43 -4.47 5.82
CA ILE A 17 -11.87 -5.63 6.54
C ILE A 17 -11.71 -5.33 8.04
N TYR A 18 -12.06 -4.11 8.47
CA TYR A 18 -12.13 -3.72 9.87
C TYR A 18 -13.10 -4.60 10.69
N GLU A 19 -14.09 -5.23 10.05
CA GLU A 19 -15.04 -6.13 10.74
C GLU A 19 -14.58 -7.60 10.82
N VAL A 20 -13.49 -8.00 10.13
CA VAL A 20 -13.01 -9.40 10.11
C VAL A 20 -11.71 -9.59 10.89
N MET A 21 -11.01 -8.51 11.23
CA MET A 21 -9.67 -8.61 11.84
C MET A 21 -9.67 -8.13 13.29
N ASP A 22 -10.08 -9.03 14.17
CA ASP A 22 -9.75 -8.97 15.59
C ASP A 22 -8.22 -9.05 15.75
N SER A 23 -7.60 -7.89 15.97
CA SER A 23 -6.21 -7.64 16.41
C SER A 23 -5.01 -8.32 15.70
N MET A 24 -5.21 -9.19 14.70
CA MET A 24 -4.11 -10.01 14.17
C MET A 24 -3.64 -9.53 12.79
N ASN A 25 -2.62 -8.66 12.83
CA ASN A 25 -1.60 -8.45 11.79
C ASN A 25 -1.85 -7.33 10.75
N VAL A 26 -1.37 -6.12 11.05
CA VAL A 26 -1.23 -4.98 10.12
C VAL A 26 -0.45 -5.37 8.85
N CYS A 27 0.51 -6.32 8.93
CA CYS A 27 1.23 -6.81 7.76
C CYS A 27 0.33 -7.56 6.78
N SER A 28 -0.75 -8.21 7.26
CA SER A 28 -1.72 -8.89 6.39
C SER A 28 -2.53 -7.90 5.57
N TYR A 29 -2.90 -6.75 6.17
CA TYR A 29 -3.63 -5.69 5.47
C TYR A 29 -2.79 -5.05 4.36
N ALA A 30 -1.55 -4.66 4.66
CA ALA A 30 -0.67 -4.07 3.67
C ALA A 30 -0.46 -5.01 2.47
N VAL A 31 -0.22 -6.30 2.71
CA VAL A 31 -0.08 -7.32 1.66
C VAL A 31 -1.35 -7.45 0.82
N MET A 32 -2.53 -7.44 1.45
CA MET A 32 -3.81 -7.47 0.74
C MET A 32 -4.00 -6.24 -0.17
N VAL A 33 -3.70 -5.03 0.33
CA VAL A 33 -3.80 -3.80 -0.46
C VAL A 33 -2.79 -3.79 -1.61
N GLN A 34 -1.59 -4.37 -1.41
CA GLN A 34 -0.58 -4.54 -2.46
C GLN A 34 -1.06 -5.48 -3.57
N HIS A 35 -1.63 -6.64 -3.22
CA HIS A 35 -2.22 -7.55 -4.20
C HIS A 35 -3.35 -6.87 -4.98
N LEU A 36 -4.17 -6.09 -4.29
CA LEU A 36 -5.25 -5.36 -4.92
C LEU A 36 -4.77 -4.21 -5.81
N LEU A 37 -3.70 -3.51 -5.44
CA LEU A 37 -3.05 -2.50 -6.27
C LEU A 37 -2.49 -3.12 -7.55
N ALA A 38 -1.81 -4.27 -7.43
CA ALA A 38 -1.28 -4.99 -8.58
C ALA A 38 -2.39 -5.42 -9.55
N ALA A 39 -3.51 -5.87 -9.00
CA ALA A 39 -4.67 -6.25 -9.78
C ALA A 39 -5.38 -5.01 -10.37
N ALA A 40 -5.53 -3.91 -9.63
CA ALA A 40 -6.10 -2.67 -10.14
C ALA A 40 -5.29 -2.12 -11.33
N ASP A 41 -3.97 -2.21 -11.25
CA ASP A 41 -3.05 -1.83 -12.33
C ASP A 41 -3.20 -2.76 -13.55
N LEU A 42 -3.29 -4.08 -13.34
CA LEU A 42 -3.50 -5.06 -14.41
C LEU A 42 -4.82 -4.84 -15.16
N TYR A 43 -5.89 -4.48 -14.45
CA TYR A 43 -7.24 -4.31 -14.99
C TYR A 43 -7.58 -2.85 -15.31
N ASN A 44 -6.62 -1.92 -15.20
CA ASN A 44 -6.79 -0.48 -15.45
C ASN A 44 -7.97 0.14 -14.66
N LEU A 45 -8.14 -0.29 -13.41
CA LEU A 45 -9.18 0.21 -12.51
C LEU A 45 -8.66 1.43 -11.75
N ASP A 46 -8.59 2.58 -12.43
CA ASP A 46 -8.01 3.83 -11.90
C ASP A 46 -8.58 4.23 -10.52
N ARG A 47 -9.89 4.07 -10.33
CA ARG A 47 -10.57 4.42 -9.07
C ARG A 47 -10.17 3.49 -7.92
N LEU A 48 -9.95 2.21 -8.19
CA LEU A 48 -9.44 1.24 -7.20
C LEU A 48 -7.97 1.51 -6.88
N LYS A 49 -7.18 1.84 -7.90
CA LYS A 49 -5.76 2.18 -7.77
C LYS A 49 -5.54 3.38 -6.84
N LEU A 50 -6.30 4.46 -7.03
CA LEU A 50 -6.28 5.64 -6.15
C LEU A 50 -6.65 5.31 -4.70
N LEU A 51 -7.62 4.42 -4.52
CA LEU A 51 -8.08 4.02 -3.19
C LEU A 51 -7.02 3.19 -2.46
N CYS A 52 -6.35 2.27 -3.16
CA CYS A 52 -5.19 1.54 -2.65
C CYS A 52 -4.00 2.45 -2.33
N GLU A 53 -3.71 3.44 -3.19
CA GLU A 53 -2.67 4.44 -2.92
C GLU A 53 -2.96 5.21 -1.62
N SER A 54 -4.18 5.68 -1.42
CA SER A 54 -4.58 6.40 -0.21
C SER A 54 -4.41 5.54 1.05
N LYS A 55 -4.78 4.26 0.98
CA LYS A 55 -4.67 3.34 2.12
C LYS A 55 -3.23 2.96 2.44
N LEU A 56 -2.41 2.70 1.43
CA LEU A 56 -0.99 2.46 1.63
C LEU A 56 -0.29 3.69 2.20
N CYS A 57 -0.72 4.90 1.80
CA CYS A 57 -0.20 6.16 2.32
C CYS A 57 -0.48 6.36 3.82
N GLU A 58 -1.69 6.02 4.30
CA GLU A 58 -2.07 6.11 5.71
C GLU A 58 -1.21 5.19 6.60
N GLU A 59 -0.77 4.06 6.05
CA GLU A 59 -0.05 3.01 6.78
C GLU A 59 1.49 3.11 6.63
N ILE A 60 2.04 4.14 5.98
CA ILE A 60 3.51 4.27 5.78
C ILE A 60 4.22 4.42 7.12
N ASN A 61 5.21 3.55 7.35
CA ASN A 61 6.11 3.56 8.49
C ASN A 61 7.57 3.30 8.05
N THR A 62 8.52 3.47 8.96
CA THR A 62 9.95 3.33 8.67
C THR A 62 10.35 1.95 8.15
N ASP A 63 9.62 0.90 8.54
CA ASP A 63 9.92 -0.49 8.16
C ASP A 63 9.31 -0.85 6.80
N ASN A 64 8.19 -0.23 6.41
CA ASN A 64 7.45 -0.54 5.20
C ASN A 64 7.60 0.50 4.07
N VAL A 65 8.22 1.67 4.34
CA VAL A 65 8.35 2.72 3.33
C VAL A 65 9.17 2.25 2.13
N ALA A 66 10.18 1.40 2.36
CA ALA A 66 11.01 0.83 1.30
C ALA A 66 10.22 -0.13 0.40
N THR A 67 9.43 -1.03 1.00
CA THR A 67 8.60 -1.98 0.23
C THR A 67 7.47 -1.24 -0.50
N THR A 68 6.79 -0.32 0.17
CA THR A 68 5.72 0.50 -0.40
C THR A 68 6.22 1.38 -1.56
N LEU A 69 7.43 1.95 -1.45
CA LEU A 69 8.04 2.70 -2.55
C LEU A 69 8.32 1.81 -3.77
N ALA A 70 8.90 0.62 -3.57
CA ALA A 70 9.15 -0.32 -4.66
C ALA A 70 7.85 -0.72 -5.39
N LEU A 71 6.78 -0.93 -4.63
CA LEU A 71 5.44 -1.22 -5.18
C LEU A 71 4.86 -0.03 -5.94
N ALA A 72 5.06 1.19 -5.44
CA ALA A 72 4.60 2.39 -6.12
C ALA A 72 5.28 2.59 -7.48
N GLU A 73 6.57 2.24 -7.57
CA GLU A 73 7.32 2.25 -8.83
C GLU A 73 6.86 1.15 -9.78
N GLN A 74 6.67 -0.07 -9.27
CA GLN A 74 6.23 -1.22 -10.06
C GLN A 74 4.85 -1.02 -10.69
N HIS A 75 3.92 -0.40 -9.96
CA HIS A 75 2.54 -0.21 -10.39
C HIS A 75 2.23 1.20 -10.88
N HIS A 76 3.25 1.98 -11.26
CA HIS A 76 3.07 3.34 -11.79
C HIS A 76 2.11 4.20 -10.96
N CYS A 77 2.38 4.28 -9.66
CA CYS A 77 1.57 4.96 -8.65
C CYS A 77 2.29 6.25 -8.20
N PRO A 78 2.13 7.36 -8.94
CA PRO A 78 2.93 8.56 -8.75
C PRO A 78 2.64 9.27 -7.42
N GLN A 79 1.42 9.18 -6.89
CA GLN A 79 1.07 9.83 -5.63
C GLN A 79 1.72 9.09 -4.46
N LEU A 80 1.57 7.76 -4.43
CA LEU A 80 2.20 6.93 -3.40
C LEU A 80 3.72 7.09 -3.40
N LYS A 81 4.33 7.11 -4.59
CA LYS A 81 5.77 7.37 -4.76
C LYS A 81 6.18 8.72 -4.16
N ALA A 82 5.45 9.79 -4.49
CA ALA A 82 5.77 11.12 -3.99
C ALA A 82 5.71 11.19 -2.46
N ILE A 83 4.76 10.49 -1.84
CA ILE A 83 4.61 10.47 -0.39
C ILE A 83 5.70 9.63 0.27
N CYS A 84 6.04 8.45 -0.26
CA CYS A 84 7.17 7.66 0.22
C CYS A 84 8.49 8.45 0.15
N LEU A 85 8.73 9.16 -0.95
CA LEU A 85 9.92 10.01 -1.11
C LEU A 85 9.94 11.17 -0.12
N LYS A 86 8.79 11.83 0.13
CA LYS A 86 8.66 12.87 1.15
C LYS A 86 8.89 12.33 2.55
N PHE A 87 8.41 11.12 2.83
CA PHE A 87 8.67 10.43 4.09
C PHE A 87 10.17 10.22 4.22
N ILE A 88 10.82 9.50 3.31
CA ILE A 88 12.26 9.21 3.36
C ILE A 88 13.11 10.50 3.37
N ALA A 89 12.68 11.60 2.76
CA ALA A 89 13.41 12.87 2.77
C ALA A 89 13.44 13.58 4.13
N ASN A 90 12.62 13.17 5.11
CA ASN A 90 12.59 13.78 6.43
C ASN A 90 13.62 13.13 7.36
N PRO A 91 14.68 13.84 7.80
CA PRO A 91 15.76 13.27 8.61
C PRO A 91 15.30 12.69 9.95
N ALA A 92 14.12 13.08 10.45
CA ALA A 92 13.54 12.54 11.69
C ALA A 92 13.09 11.07 11.58
N ASN A 93 12.79 10.55 10.38
CA ASN A 93 12.42 9.15 10.17
C ASN A 93 13.56 8.31 9.57
N LEU A 94 14.55 8.93 8.96
CA LEU A 94 15.78 8.27 8.48
C LEU A 94 16.68 7.74 9.61
N GLY A 95 16.43 8.11 10.88
CA GLY A 95 17.25 7.68 12.03
C GLY A 95 17.42 6.15 12.18
N GLY A 96 16.54 5.35 11.58
CA GLY A 96 16.65 3.88 11.53
C GLY A 96 17.36 3.31 10.29
N MET A 97 17.52 4.09 9.21
CA MET A 97 18.06 3.61 7.93
C MET A 97 19.60 3.63 7.86
N TYR A 98 20.26 4.36 8.77
CA TYR A 98 21.73 4.48 8.79
C TYR A 98 22.44 3.35 9.56
N HIS A 99 21.73 2.42 10.21
CA HIS A 99 22.36 1.31 10.96
C HIS A 99 22.67 0.08 10.09
N PHE A 100 22.41 0.09 8.78
CA PHE A 100 22.75 -1.02 7.88
C PHE A 100 23.97 -0.74 6.98
N ARG A 101 24.99 -0.07 7.55
CA ARG A 101 26.31 0.02 6.92
C ARG A 101 27.44 0.12 7.94
N ILE A 102 27.72 -0.99 8.63
CA ILE A 102 29.04 -1.29 9.17
C ILE A 102 29.29 -2.78 8.99
#